data_AF-A0A350XRJ2-F1
#
_entry.id   AF-A0A350XRJ2-F1
#
_cell.length_a   1.000
_cell.length_b   1.000
_cell.length_c   1.000
_cell.angle_alpha   90.00
_cell.angle_beta   90.00
_cell.angle_gamma   90.00
#
_symmetry.space_group_name_H-M   'P 1'
#
loop_
_entity.id
_entity.type
_entity.pdbx_description
1 polymer ?
#
loop_
_entity_poly.entity_id
_entity_poly.type
_entity_poly.pdbx_seq_one_letter_code
_entity_poly.pdbx_strand_id
1 'polypeptide(L)' 'MPMPDEAPTFDRVYAWGAGPHGAPNPVRAAWKGRRCRVLAAGAMGSVLIERDDGARMVTSRRAVRRVRR' A
#
# COMPACT_ATOMS: atom_id res chain seq x y z
N MET A 1 21.99 -2.13 -19.23
CA MET A 1 21.29 -0.84 -19.43
C MET A 1 19.97 -0.89 -18.66
N PRO A 2 19.83 -0.34 -17.44
CA PRO A 2 18.50 -0.16 -16.86
C PRO A 2 17.77 0.94 -17.64
N MET A 3 16.55 0.64 -18.09
CA MET A 3 15.64 1.56 -18.80
C MET A 3 15.34 2.81 -17.97
N PRO A 4 15.09 3.98 -18.61
CA PRO A 4 14.81 5.22 -17.90
C PRO A 4 13.44 5.16 -17.24
N ASP A 5 13.43 5.47 -15.94
CA ASP A 5 12.43 6.36 -15.34
C ASP A 5 10.95 6.09 -15.67
N GLU A 6 10.45 4.88 -15.38
CA GLU A 6 9.05 4.77 -15.00
C GLU A 6 8.97 5.18 -13.52
N ALA A 7 8.89 6.49 -13.28
CA ALA A 7 8.71 7.04 -11.94
C ALA A 7 7.60 6.22 -11.25
N PRO A 8 7.87 5.60 -10.09
CA PRO A 8 6.93 4.70 -9.45
C PRO A 8 5.61 5.42 -9.24
N THR A 9 4.61 5.08 -10.05
CA THR A 9 3.32 5.75 -9.97
C THR A 9 2.62 5.21 -8.73
N PHE A 10 2.67 5.97 -7.64
CA PHE A 10 1.95 5.66 -6.42
C PHE A 10 0.46 6.02 -6.60
N ASP A 11 -0.25 5.19 -7.38
CA ASP A 11 -1.65 5.37 -7.79
C ASP A 11 -2.67 5.05 -6.68
N ARG A 12 -2.21 4.51 -5.54
CA ARG A 12 -3.07 4.06 -4.45
C ARG A 12 -2.75 4.72 -3.13
N VAL A 13 -3.73 4.74 -2.24
CA VAL A 13 -3.61 5.18 -0.86
C VAL A 13 -3.97 4.04 0.08
N TYR A 14 -3.20 3.87 1.15
CA TYR A 14 -3.53 2.91 2.19
C TYR A 14 -4.59 3.49 3.12
N ALA A 15 -5.73 2.82 3.28
CA ALA A 15 -6.91 3.36 3.95
C ALA A 15 -7.13 2.82 5.38
N TRP A 16 -6.50 1.70 5.73
CA TRP A 16 -6.73 1.05 7.03
C TRP A 16 -5.81 1.64 8.11
N GLY A 17 -6.37 2.11 9.22
CA GLY A 17 -5.60 2.63 10.36
C GLY A 17 -5.64 1.73 11.60
N ALA A 18 -6.74 1.01 11.78
CA ALA A 18 -6.98 0.17 12.95
C ALA A 18 -6.77 -1.32 12.63
N GLY A 19 -6.43 -2.08 13.66
CA GLY A 19 -6.51 -3.53 13.68
C GLY A 19 -7.95 -4.04 13.81
N PRO A 20 -8.14 -5.36 13.88
CA PRO A 20 -9.44 -5.97 14.18
C PRO A 20 -10.04 -5.38 15.46
N HIS A 21 -11.36 -5.22 15.50
CA HIS A 21 -12.11 -4.70 16.66
C HIS A 21 -11.70 -3.30 17.14
N GLY A 22 -11.11 -2.47 16.25
CA GLY A 22 -10.70 -1.11 16.61
C GLY A 22 -9.40 -1.04 17.40
N ALA A 23 -8.70 -2.17 17.58
CA ALA A 23 -7.41 -2.18 18.27
C ALA A 23 -6.39 -1.29 17.52
N PRO A 24 -5.62 -0.43 18.22
CA PRO A 24 -4.60 0.36 17.57
C PRO A 24 -3.54 -0.55 16.97
N ASN A 25 -3.22 -0.34 15.69
CA ASN A 25 -2.11 -1.03 15.03
C ASN A 25 -1.10 0.04 14.57
N PRO A 26 0.05 0.18 15.24
CA PRO A 26 1.00 1.26 14.98
C PRO A 26 1.54 1.21 13.54
N VAL A 27 1.74 0.01 13.02
CA VAL A 27 2.20 -0.22 11.65
C VAL A 27 1.13 0.25 10.65
N ARG A 28 -0.15 -0.09 10.83
CA ARG A 28 -1.22 0.38 9.92
C ARG A 28 -1.46 1.87 10.05
N ALA A 29 -1.40 2.41 11.27
CA ALA A 29 -1.53 3.84 11.52
C ALA A 29 -0.45 4.65 10.77
N ALA A 30 0.80 4.17 10.77
CA ALA A 30 1.90 4.78 10.04
C ALA A 30 1.77 4.69 8.50
N TRP A 31 0.89 3.83 7.99
CA TRP A 31 0.64 3.68 6.55
C TRP A 31 -0.64 4.40 6.11
N LYS A 32 -1.61 4.61 7.00
CA LYS A 32 -2.90 5.24 6.67
C LYS A 32 -2.70 6.62 6.04
N GLY A 33 -3.35 6.84 4.90
CA GLY A 33 -3.31 8.11 4.16
C GLY A 33 -2.06 8.27 3.27
N ARG A 34 -1.06 7.39 3.37
CA ARG A 34 0.13 7.46 2.53
C ARG A 34 -0.11 6.84 1.17
N ARG A 35 0.55 7.40 0.16
CA ARG A 35 0.54 6.88 -1.20
C ARG A 35 1.40 5.61 -1.28
N CYS A 36 0.95 4.66 -2.08
CA CYS A 36 1.57 3.38 -2.28
C CYS A 36 1.30 2.86 -3.70
N ARG A 37 2.17 1.96 -4.16
CA ARG A 37 2.00 1.18 -5.39
C ARG A 37 1.87 -0.28 -5.04
N VAL A 38 1.17 -1.05 -5.88
CA VAL A 38 1.13 -2.51 -5.75
C VAL A 38 2.24 -3.11 -6.60
N LEU A 39 3.13 -3.88 -5.97
CA LEU A 39 4.21 -4.61 -6.64
C LEU A 39 3.76 -5.99 -7.10
N ALA A 40 2.92 -6.67 -6.31
CA ALA A 40 2.41 -7.99 -6.63
C ALA A 40 1.03 -8.22 -6.02
N ALA A 41 0.23 -9.12 -6.62
CA ALA A 41 -1.06 -9.56 -6.09
C ALA A 41 -1.02 -11.08 -5.86
N GLY A 42 -1.39 -11.51 -4.65
CA GLY A 42 -1.54 -12.92 -4.32
C GLY A 42 -2.95 -13.44 -4.64
N ALA A 43 -3.07 -14.77 -4.70
CA ALA A 43 -4.31 -15.45 -5.07
C ALA A 43 -5.48 -15.18 -4.10
N MET A 44 -5.20 -15.04 -2.80
CA MET A 44 -6.22 -14.81 -1.76
C MET A 44 -6.46 -13.32 -1.46
N GLY A 45 -6.36 -12.46 -2.48
CA GLY A 45 -6.61 -11.03 -2.34
C GLY A 45 -5.61 -10.28 -1.48
N SER A 46 -4.45 -10.87 -1.19
CA SER A 46 -3.29 -10.19 -0.63
C SER A 46 -2.57 -9.40 -1.73
N VAL A 47 -1.91 -8.31 -1.35
CA VAL A 47 -1.08 -7.49 -2.24
C VAL A 47 0.20 -7.11 -1.53
N LEU A 48 1.31 -7.16 -2.24
CA LEU A 48 2.57 -6.54 -1.83
C LEU A 48 2.53 -5.09 -2.27
N ILE A 49 2.66 -4.17 -1.33
CA ILE A 49 2.68 -2.73 -1.59
C ILE A 49 4.02 -2.12 -1.22
N GLU A 50 4.36 -1.02 -1.88
CA GLU A 50 5.54 -0.21 -1.60
C GLU A 50 5.14 1.27 -1.48
N ARG A 51 5.73 1.97 -0.51
CA ARG A 51 5.55 3.42 -0.29
C ARG A 51 6.62 4.25 -0.98
N ASP A 52 6.42 5.57 -0.93
CA ASP A 52 7.40 6.58 -1.36
C ASP A 52 8.78 6.43 -0.70
N ASP A 53 8.84 5.95 0.55
CA ASP A 53 10.08 5.75 1.30
C ASP A 53 10.75 4.39 1.07
N GLY A 54 10.25 3.62 0.09
CA GLY A 54 10.77 2.28 -0.22
C GLY A 54 10.35 1.19 0.76
N ALA A 55 9.58 1.51 1.80
CA ALA A 55 9.07 0.49 2.72
C ALA A 55 8.06 -0.42 2.03
N ARG A 56 8.12 -1.71 2.33
CA ARG A 56 7.26 -2.75 1.74
C ARG A 56 6.39 -3.44 2.77
N MET A 57 5.19 -3.82 2.36
CA MET A 57 4.25 -4.55 3.22
C MET A 57 3.33 -5.44 2.41
N VAL A 58 3.08 -6.66 2.91
CA VAL A 58 1.97 -7.49 2.43
C VAL A 58 0.71 -7.14 3.21
N THR A 59 -0.36 -6.80 2.51
CA THR A 59 -1.64 -6.40 3.10
C THR A 59 -2.81 -6.88 2.24
N SER A 60 -4.04 -6.64 2.67
CA SER A 60 -5.21 -6.94 1.86
C SER A 60 -5.35 -5.94 0.71
N ARG A 61 -5.76 -6.39 -0.48
CA ARG A 61 -6.15 -5.50 -1.60
C ARG A 61 -7.26 -4.53 -1.21
N ARG A 62 -8.05 -4.87 -0.19
CA ARG A 62 -9.13 -4.03 0.34
C ARG A 62 -8.61 -2.89 1.23
N ALA A 63 -7.38 -3.00 1.73
CA ALA A 63 -6.73 -1.96 2.53
C ALA A 63 -6.17 -0.82 1.66
N VAL A 64 -5.91 -1.08 0.38
CA VAL A 64 -5.52 -0.06 -0.59
C VAL A 64 -6.72 0.43 -1.40
N ARG A 65 -6.78 1.73 -1.64
CA ARG A 65 -7.81 2.39 -2.46
C ARG A 65 -7.13 3.11 -3.61
N ARG A 66 -7.75 3.10 -4.80
CA ARG A 66 -7.28 3.95 -5.90
C ARG A 66 -7.48 5.40 -5.51
N VAL A 67 -6.47 6.23 -5.71
CA VAL A 67 -6.63 7.68 -5.64
C VAL A 67 -7.47 8.06 -6.87
N ARG A 68 -8.68 8.57 -6.66
CA ARG A 68 -9.47 9.13 -7.77
C ARG A 68 -8.72 10.35 -8.30
N ARG A 69 -8.52 10.38 -9.62
CA ARG A 69 -7.90 11.50 -10.34
C ARG A 69 -8.83 12.71 -10.32
#